data_AF-A0A483AVL7-F1
#
_entry.id   AF-A0A483AVL7-F1
#
_cell.length_a   1.000
_cell.length_b   1.000
_cell.length_c   1.000
_cell.angle_alpha   90.00
_cell.angle_beta   90.00
_cell.angle_gamma   90.00
#
_symmetry.space_group_name_H-M   'P 1'
#
loop_
_entity.id
_entity.type
_entity.pdbx_description
1 polymer ?
#
loop_
_entity_poly.entity_id
_entity_poly.type
_entity_poly.pdbx_seq_one_letter_code
_entity_poly.pdbx_strand_id
1 'polypeptide(L)'
;MKIIFTEAFEQLQEKLLSLSGEWDVTQTNKKVFRLNGGILNWYVTTGTIQFQGQVDGKLFLESKVKSLLYPGEYPVDEVAETIIGDNSATQAPEGVAIENISTQYLDGEFEGSEIIIGVVSAVGTEVTRVITPLKDRLSRFGYEVKEIKVSSLLSEVATASEYKRIKSLMEKGDELRKTTKNNAILAYGSAKLIKEARTGDNKKKAYIINSLKHPDEVETLRKIYGQGFYLFGIHSDKKRRLHYLTNDKGLTVIQATQLTDIDEYEKIPHGQRTRDTYHLSDFFINFGKNDDQVKNTIQRFLELIFSHPYKNPTFDEFSMFMAFSSSVRSGDLSRQVGAVIAKNQQILSTGANECPVSGGGLYWAEIDNESGEVVDKVDGKDYTRNEDSNKSEQNDIIQSILSNIKDIYGIEKGGIEKIQEVLEQSRIRDLTEFGRVVHAEMEAILSCSREGISCVESTLYCTTFPCHNCAKHIIAAGISRVVYVEPYPKSKALDFHSDSIELKTKLDSTEQTDQVTFEPFTGVGARRFLDFFSMNLGAGNKLKRKNKDGSTVDWDKNNATIRVALLPKSYLDVEDNASKVFESKT
;
A
#
# COMPACT_ATOMS: atom_id res chain seq x y z
N MET A 1 -25.00 -36.46 -5.52
CA MET A 1 -25.51 -37.82 -5.82
C MET A 1 -26.93 -37.69 -6.34
N LYS A 2 -27.32 -38.36 -7.43
CA LYS A 2 -28.72 -38.34 -7.92
C LYS A 2 -29.51 -39.37 -7.12
N ILE A 3 -30.62 -38.97 -6.49
CA ILE A 3 -31.55 -39.90 -5.84
C ILE A 3 -32.50 -40.46 -6.89
N ILE A 4 -32.65 -41.78 -6.94
CA ILE A 4 -33.48 -42.46 -7.92
C ILE A 4 -34.35 -43.50 -7.22
N PHE A 5 -35.66 -43.26 -7.21
CA PHE A 5 -36.68 -44.18 -6.73
C PHE A 5 -37.48 -44.72 -7.92
N THR A 6 -37.23 -45.98 -8.30
CA THR A 6 -37.77 -46.61 -9.53
C THR A 6 -39.07 -47.39 -9.33
N GLU A 7 -39.55 -47.45 -8.10
CA GLU A 7 -40.79 -48.12 -7.69
C GLU A 7 -42.05 -47.31 -8.08
N ALA A 8 -43.24 -47.88 -7.86
CA ALA A 8 -44.50 -47.23 -8.20
C ALA A 8 -44.74 -45.98 -7.36
N PHE A 9 -45.51 -45.01 -7.88
CA PHE A 9 -45.75 -43.74 -7.18
C PHE A 9 -46.46 -43.97 -5.83
N GLU A 10 -47.35 -44.95 -5.75
CA GLU A 10 -48.07 -45.33 -4.55
C GLU A 10 -47.12 -45.76 -3.43
N GLN A 11 -46.03 -46.45 -3.78
CA GLN A 11 -44.99 -46.87 -2.83
C GLN A 11 -44.14 -45.69 -2.36
N LEU A 12 -43.90 -44.70 -3.23
CA LEU A 12 -43.25 -43.45 -2.85
C LEU A 12 -44.13 -42.65 -1.89
N GLN A 13 -45.44 -42.60 -2.13
CA GLN A 13 -46.39 -41.93 -1.23
C GLN A 13 -46.45 -42.62 0.13
N GLU A 14 -46.48 -43.95 0.17
CA GLU A 14 -46.48 -44.73 1.41
C GLU A 14 -45.20 -44.50 2.23
N LYS A 15 -44.03 -44.53 1.58
CA LYS A 15 -42.73 -44.26 2.25
C LYS A 15 -42.62 -42.84 2.80
N LEU A 16 -43.28 -41.87 2.17
CA LEU A 16 -43.27 -40.47 2.58
C LEU A 16 -44.52 -40.06 3.37
N LEU A 17 -45.39 -41.01 3.73
CA LEU A 17 -46.66 -40.73 4.43
C LEU A 17 -46.44 -40.08 5.80
N SER A 18 -45.32 -40.38 6.45
CA SER A 18 -44.93 -39.76 7.72
C SER A 18 -44.55 -38.27 7.59
N LEU A 19 -44.23 -37.83 6.37
CA LEU A 19 -44.07 -36.42 6.06
C LEU A 19 -45.45 -35.87 5.67
N SER A 20 -46.08 -35.12 6.57
CA SER A 20 -47.42 -34.53 6.39
C SER A 20 -47.46 -33.37 5.37
N GLY A 21 -46.91 -33.58 4.16
CA GLY A 21 -46.89 -32.61 3.07
C GLY A 21 -47.96 -32.86 2.01
N GLU A 22 -48.08 -31.93 1.06
CA GLU A 22 -49.09 -31.96 0.01
C GLU A 22 -48.52 -32.47 -1.31
N TRP A 23 -49.19 -33.45 -1.92
CA TRP A 23 -48.88 -33.94 -3.26
C TRP A 23 -49.71 -33.24 -4.33
N ASP A 24 -49.02 -32.72 -5.34
CA ASP A 24 -49.59 -32.23 -6.59
C ASP A 24 -49.26 -33.24 -7.69
N VAL A 25 -50.31 -33.94 -8.13
CA VAL A 25 -50.25 -35.03 -9.10
C VAL A 25 -50.83 -34.65 -10.46
N THR A 26 -51.12 -33.36 -10.67
CA THR A 26 -51.79 -32.83 -11.86
C THR A 26 -51.01 -33.07 -13.15
N GLN A 27 -49.69 -33.20 -13.06
CA GLN A 27 -48.82 -33.49 -14.20
C GLN A 27 -48.65 -35.01 -14.37
N THR A 28 -48.75 -35.47 -15.62
CA THR A 28 -48.59 -36.90 -15.98
C THR A 28 -47.15 -37.38 -15.84
N ASN A 29 -46.17 -36.55 -16.17
CA ASN A 29 -44.74 -36.95 -16.20
C ASN A 29 -43.95 -36.61 -14.92
N LYS A 30 -44.58 -35.89 -13.98
CA LYS A 30 -43.92 -35.40 -12.76
C LYS A 30 -44.90 -35.34 -11.60
N LYS A 31 -44.49 -35.79 -10.42
CA LYS A 31 -45.25 -35.65 -9.17
C LYS A 31 -44.49 -34.71 -8.24
N VAL A 32 -45.20 -33.76 -7.63
CA VAL A 32 -44.59 -32.70 -6.81
C VAL A 32 -45.08 -32.84 -5.38
N PHE A 33 -44.17 -32.86 -4.41
CA PHE A 33 -44.49 -32.86 -2.99
C PHE A 33 -43.99 -31.57 -2.36
N ARG A 34 -44.82 -30.92 -1.55
CA ARG A 34 -44.51 -29.64 -0.91
C ARG A 34 -44.66 -29.75 0.61
N LEU A 35 -43.67 -29.27 1.35
CA LEU A 35 -43.67 -29.22 2.81
C LEU A 35 -42.71 -28.13 3.30
N ASN A 36 -43.16 -27.26 4.21
CA ASN A 36 -42.35 -26.23 4.88
C ASN A 36 -41.46 -25.39 3.92
N GLY A 37 -42.01 -24.97 2.77
CA GLY A 37 -41.27 -24.18 1.77
C GLY A 37 -40.31 -24.98 0.87
N GLY A 38 -40.14 -26.29 1.12
CA GLY A 38 -39.42 -27.24 0.28
C GLY A 38 -40.31 -27.89 -0.79
N ILE A 39 -39.70 -28.25 -1.91
CA ILE A 39 -40.35 -28.88 -3.07
C ILE A 39 -39.55 -30.10 -3.49
N LEU A 40 -40.17 -31.27 -3.48
CA LEU A 40 -39.65 -32.49 -4.09
C LEU A 40 -40.34 -32.70 -5.45
N ASN A 41 -39.55 -32.91 -6.49
CA ASN A 41 -40.02 -33.32 -7.81
C ASN A 41 -39.59 -34.76 -8.07
N TRP A 42 -40.54 -35.66 -8.32
CA TRP A 42 -40.28 -37.03 -8.77
C TRP A 42 -40.73 -37.22 -10.22
N TYR A 43 -39.83 -37.73 -11.06
CA TYR A 43 -40.08 -37.90 -12.50
C TYR A 43 -40.43 -39.35 -12.83
N VAL A 44 -41.63 -39.56 -13.36
CA VAL A 44 -42.22 -40.90 -13.57
C VAL A 44 -41.36 -41.79 -14.49
N THR A 45 -40.73 -41.21 -15.52
CA THR A 45 -39.97 -41.98 -16.52
C THR A 45 -38.60 -42.45 -16.05
N THR A 46 -37.99 -41.75 -15.08
CA THR A 46 -36.61 -42.01 -14.67
C THR A 46 -36.49 -42.39 -13.19
N GLY A 47 -37.57 -42.25 -12.41
CA GLY A 47 -37.55 -42.38 -10.96
C GLY A 47 -36.74 -41.29 -10.23
N THR A 48 -36.21 -40.30 -10.96
CA THR A 48 -35.29 -39.31 -10.39
C THR A 48 -36.03 -38.38 -9.43
N ILE A 49 -35.43 -38.12 -8.27
CA ILE A 49 -35.91 -37.16 -7.27
C ILE A 49 -35.03 -35.91 -7.28
N GLN A 50 -35.65 -34.73 -7.34
CA GLN A 50 -34.98 -33.42 -7.25
C GLN A 50 -35.62 -32.52 -6.20
N PHE A 51 -34.80 -31.91 -5.35
CA PHE A 51 -35.24 -30.97 -4.32
C PHE A 51 -34.99 -29.52 -4.73
N GLN A 52 -35.98 -28.67 -4.50
CA GLN A 52 -36.01 -27.24 -4.79
C GLN A 52 -36.78 -26.53 -3.65
N GLY A 53 -36.89 -25.20 -3.69
CA GLY A 53 -37.61 -24.41 -2.68
C GLY A 53 -36.70 -23.54 -1.81
N GLN A 54 -37.24 -23.04 -0.69
CA GLN A 54 -36.48 -22.28 0.32
C GLN A 54 -35.38 -23.14 0.93
N VAL A 55 -34.25 -22.54 1.32
CA VAL A 55 -33.03 -23.26 1.73
C VAL A 55 -33.32 -24.27 2.85
N ASP A 56 -33.96 -23.83 3.93
CA ASP A 56 -34.28 -24.70 5.08
C ASP A 56 -35.25 -25.83 4.72
N GLY A 57 -36.31 -25.51 3.98
CA GLY A 57 -37.31 -26.50 3.53
C GLY A 57 -36.73 -27.52 2.54
N LYS A 58 -35.82 -27.10 1.66
CA LYS A 58 -35.12 -27.99 0.73
C LYS A 58 -34.20 -28.94 1.48
N LEU A 59 -33.39 -28.44 2.41
CA LEU A 59 -32.46 -29.26 3.20
C LEU A 59 -33.22 -30.25 4.09
N PHE A 60 -34.33 -29.83 4.70
CA PHE A 60 -35.21 -30.69 5.48
C PHE A 60 -35.76 -31.85 4.66
N LEU A 61 -36.36 -31.56 3.49
CA LEU A 61 -36.89 -32.60 2.61
C LEU A 61 -35.78 -33.52 2.09
N GLU A 62 -34.63 -32.97 1.73
CA GLU A 62 -33.51 -33.76 1.22
C GLU A 62 -32.97 -34.75 2.25
N SER A 63 -32.90 -34.35 3.52
CA SER A 63 -32.48 -35.23 4.62
C SER A 63 -33.53 -36.31 4.91
N LYS A 64 -34.78 -35.91 5.19
CA LYS A 64 -35.84 -36.86 5.62
C LYS A 64 -36.25 -37.83 4.52
N VAL A 65 -36.29 -37.40 3.26
CA VAL A 65 -36.62 -38.29 2.13
C VAL A 65 -35.51 -39.32 1.92
N LYS A 66 -34.23 -38.95 2.08
CA LYS A 66 -33.12 -39.92 2.00
C LYS A 66 -33.23 -40.99 3.08
N SER A 67 -33.47 -40.60 4.33
CA SER A 67 -33.59 -41.55 5.44
C SER A 67 -34.81 -42.47 5.32
N LEU A 68 -35.92 -41.99 4.75
CA LEU A 68 -37.13 -42.80 4.54
C LEU A 68 -37.00 -43.77 3.36
N LEU A 69 -36.32 -43.37 2.29
CA LEU A 69 -36.14 -44.22 1.12
C LEU A 69 -35.03 -45.26 1.32
N TYR A 70 -33.94 -44.89 2.00
CA TYR A 70 -32.75 -45.73 2.18
C TYR A 70 -32.26 -45.70 3.64
N PRO A 71 -33.04 -46.24 4.60
CA PRO A 71 -32.72 -46.17 6.03
C PRO A 71 -31.42 -46.87 6.42
N GLY A 72 -30.93 -47.82 5.62
CA GLY A 72 -29.64 -48.49 5.84
C GLY A 72 -28.41 -47.69 5.38
N GLU A 73 -28.58 -46.75 4.44
CA GLU A 73 -27.51 -45.87 3.94
C GLU A 73 -27.51 -44.51 4.67
N TYR A 74 -28.69 -44.09 5.14
CA TYR A 74 -28.90 -42.82 5.82
C TYR A 74 -29.73 -43.06 7.10
N PRO A 75 -29.07 -43.33 8.25
CA PRO A 75 -29.77 -43.52 9.51
C PRO A 75 -30.56 -42.26 9.90
N VAL A 76 -31.70 -42.45 10.57
CA VAL A 76 -32.58 -41.35 10.98
C VAL A 76 -31.88 -40.53 12.07
N ASP A 77 -31.48 -39.30 11.77
CA ASP A 77 -31.05 -38.34 12.80
C ASP A 77 -32.26 -37.98 13.70
N GLU A 78 -32.15 -38.28 15.00
CA GLU A 78 -33.15 -37.99 16.04
C GLU A 78 -33.33 -36.48 16.34
N VAL A 79 -32.64 -35.57 15.62
CA VAL A 79 -32.57 -34.14 15.98
C VAL A 79 -33.52 -33.23 15.18
N ALA A 80 -34.66 -33.73 14.68
CA ALA A 80 -35.57 -32.91 13.86
C ALA A 80 -37.05 -33.02 14.25
N GLU A 81 -37.34 -32.96 15.54
CA GLU A 81 -38.68 -32.68 16.08
C GLU A 81 -38.61 -31.53 17.11
N THR A 82 -38.21 -30.33 16.69
CA THR A 82 -38.51 -29.09 17.45
C THR A 82 -38.25 -27.84 16.60
N ILE A 83 -39.03 -27.64 15.54
CA ILE A 83 -39.26 -26.29 15.01
C ILE A 83 -40.75 -26.21 14.67
N ILE A 84 -41.54 -25.73 15.63
CA ILE A 84 -42.72 -24.86 15.54
C ILE A 84 -43.41 -24.95 16.91
N GLY A 85 -43.21 -23.93 17.74
CA GLY A 85 -43.88 -23.82 19.03
C GLY A 85 -43.21 -22.87 20.00
N ASP A 86 -43.71 -21.64 20.02
CA ASP A 86 -43.63 -20.65 21.09
C ASP A 86 -42.46 -19.63 21.11
N ASN A 87 -42.88 -18.36 21.08
CA ASN A 87 -42.05 -17.18 21.29
C ASN A 87 -41.76 -17.07 22.80
N SER A 88 -40.72 -17.74 23.28
CA SER A 88 -40.11 -17.36 24.56
C SER A 88 -38.62 -17.66 24.54
N ALA A 89 -37.85 -16.73 25.10
CA ALA A 89 -36.41 -16.70 25.04
C ALA A 89 -35.77 -17.94 25.69
N THR A 90 -35.05 -18.75 24.92
CA THR A 90 -33.98 -19.64 25.41
C THR A 90 -33.02 -20.02 24.28
N GLN A 91 -31.74 -20.11 24.63
CA GLN A 91 -30.57 -20.23 23.76
C GLN A 91 -30.59 -21.47 22.84
N ALA A 92 -30.19 -21.28 21.57
CA ALA A 92 -30.02 -22.34 20.59
C ALA A 92 -28.67 -23.08 20.76
N PRO A 93 -28.60 -24.41 20.52
CA PRO A 93 -27.37 -25.18 20.53
C PRO A 93 -26.61 -25.15 19.20
N GLU A 94 -25.33 -25.51 19.29
CA GLU A 94 -24.24 -25.27 18.34
C GLU A 94 -24.36 -26.04 17.01
N GLY A 95 -24.89 -25.37 15.97
CA GLY A 95 -24.81 -25.83 14.57
C GLY A 95 -24.69 -24.70 13.52
N VAL A 96 -24.68 -23.44 13.96
CA VAL A 96 -24.83 -22.23 13.12
C VAL A 96 -23.49 -21.53 12.81
N ALA A 97 -22.35 -22.14 13.17
CA ALA A 97 -21.06 -21.46 13.12
C ALA A 97 -20.40 -21.42 11.73
N ILE A 98 -20.51 -22.47 10.91
CA ILE A 98 -19.66 -22.60 9.71
C ILE A 98 -20.13 -21.69 8.55
N GLU A 99 -21.43 -21.68 8.21
CA GLU A 99 -21.98 -20.81 7.16
C GLU A 99 -21.83 -19.32 7.48
N ASN A 100 -21.94 -18.96 8.77
CA ASN A 100 -21.68 -17.60 9.26
C ASN A 100 -20.21 -17.22 9.19
N ILE A 101 -19.28 -18.13 9.50
CA ILE A 101 -17.84 -17.84 9.43
C ILE A 101 -17.37 -17.66 7.99
N SER A 102 -17.87 -18.48 7.05
CA SER A 102 -17.54 -18.33 5.62
C SER A 102 -18.03 -16.99 5.07
N THR A 103 -19.30 -16.64 5.28
CA THR A 103 -19.83 -15.36 4.80
C THR A 103 -19.20 -14.16 5.51
N GLN A 104 -18.93 -14.26 6.81
CA GLN A 104 -18.38 -13.16 7.60
C GLN A 104 -16.89 -12.87 7.34
N TYR A 105 -16.06 -13.89 7.06
CA TYR A 105 -14.60 -13.72 6.99
C TYR A 105 -13.94 -14.26 5.73
N LEU A 106 -14.54 -15.23 5.03
CA LEU A 106 -13.92 -15.90 3.87
C LEU A 106 -14.43 -15.36 2.53
N ASP A 107 -15.71 -15.00 2.45
CA ASP A 107 -16.34 -14.47 1.23
C ASP A 107 -16.17 -12.95 1.07
N GLY A 108 -15.46 -12.30 1.99
CA GLY A 108 -15.07 -10.89 1.91
C GLY A 108 -16.17 -9.89 2.29
N GLU A 109 -17.31 -10.35 2.81
CA GLU A 109 -18.47 -9.53 3.20
C GLU A 109 -18.37 -9.02 4.66
N PHE A 110 -17.16 -8.68 5.12
CA PHE A 110 -16.98 -8.14 6.47
C PHE A 110 -17.33 -6.64 6.51
N GLU A 111 -18.54 -6.31 6.97
CA GLU A 111 -19.02 -4.91 7.04
C GLU A 111 -18.39 -4.08 8.18
N GLY A 112 -17.79 -4.74 9.18
CA GLY A 112 -17.25 -4.11 10.39
C GLY A 112 -15.76 -3.72 10.32
N SER A 113 -15.14 -3.70 9.13
CA SER A 113 -13.71 -3.42 8.99
C SER A 113 -13.35 -2.03 9.49
N GLU A 114 -12.38 -1.97 10.40
CA GLU A 114 -11.71 -0.74 10.79
C GLU A 114 -10.82 -0.22 9.65
N ILE A 115 -10.47 1.07 9.72
CA ILE A 115 -9.49 1.69 8.81
C ILE A 115 -8.38 2.29 9.65
N ILE A 116 -7.13 1.92 9.36
CA ILE A 116 -5.96 2.53 9.98
C ILE A 116 -5.22 3.35 8.93
N ILE A 117 -5.14 4.66 9.13
CA ILE A 117 -4.47 5.60 8.23
C ILE A 117 -3.26 6.21 8.96
N GLY A 118 -2.06 5.92 8.47
CA GLY A 118 -0.86 6.68 8.84
C GLY A 118 -0.75 7.95 8.01
N VAL A 119 -0.33 9.06 8.63
CA VAL A 119 0.01 10.29 7.92
C VAL A 119 1.50 10.57 8.07
N VAL A 120 2.17 10.84 6.95
CA VAL A 120 3.56 11.31 6.90
C VAL A 120 3.61 12.65 6.18
N SER A 121 4.29 13.62 6.81
CA SER A 121 4.47 14.95 6.26
C SER A 121 5.68 15.63 6.89
N ALA A 122 6.36 16.47 6.11
CA ALA A 122 7.49 17.23 6.62
C ALA A 122 7.03 18.33 7.59
N VAL A 123 7.88 18.72 8.53
CA VAL A 123 7.63 19.87 9.41
C VAL A 123 7.34 21.13 8.59
N GLY A 124 6.35 21.90 9.04
CA GLY A 124 5.86 23.08 8.31
C GLY A 124 4.81 22.77 7.25
N THR A 125 4.38 21.52 7.09
CA THR A 125 3.25 21.19 6.21
C THR A 125 1.91 21.53 6.88
N GLU A 126 0.99 22.16 6.15
CA GLU A 126 -0.38 22.51 6.59
C GLU A 126 -1.30 21.26 6.65
N VAL A 127 -0.94 20.25 7.43
CA VAL A 127 -1.61 18.94 7.47
C VAL A 127 -3.10 19.00 7.79
N THR A 128 -3.55 20.05 8.51
CA THR A 128 -4.97 20.27 8.85
C THR A 128 -5.84 20.42 7.61
N ARG A 129 -5.30 20.96 6.51
CA ARG A 129 -6.00 21.08 5.22
C ARG A 129 -6.28 19.72 4.56
N VAL A 130 -5.61 18.66 4.99
CA VAL A 130 -5.84 17.28 4.54
C VAL A 130 -6.61 16.48 5.58
N ILE A 131 -6.18 16.50 6.84
CA ILE A 131 -6.77 15.68 7.92
C ILE A 131 -8.23 16.08 8.18
N THR A 132 -8.55 17.38 8.16
CA THR A 132 -9.93 17.83 8.42
C THR A 132 -10.91 17.34 7.34
N PRO A 133 -10.65 17.54 6.03
CA PRO A 133 -11.48 16.93 5.00
C PRO A 133 -11.50 15.40 5.05
N LEU A 134 -10.37 14.74 5.34
CA LEU A 134 -10.31 13.28 5.46
C LEU A 134 -11.28 12.76 6.53
N LYS A 135 -11.30 13.39 7.71
CA LYS A 135 -12.25 13.08 8.78
C LYS A 135 -13.70 13.27 8.34
N ASP A 136 -14.04 14.43 7.80
CA ASP A 136 -15.40 14.73 7.31
C ASP A 136 -15.86 13.70 6.27
N ARG A 137 -15.01 13.36 5.29
CA ARG A 137 -15.37 12.41 4.25
C ARG A 137 -15.57 11.00 4.79
N LEU A 138 -14.70 10.53 5.70
CA LEU A 138 -14.83 9.23 6.37
C LEU A 138 -16.11 9.14 7.20
N SER A 139 -16.49 10.20 7.92
CA SER A 139 -17.77 10.22 8.65
C SER A 139 -18.98 10.07 7.74
N ARG A 140 -18.92 10.60 6.52
CA ARG A 140 -19.96 10.37 5.50
C ARG A 140 -19.97 8.95 4.94
N PHE A 141 -18.94 8.13 5.16
CA PHE A 141 -18.93 6.68 4.90
C PHE A 141 -19.39 5.87 6.13
N GLY A 142 -19.91 6.53 7.18
CA GLY A 142 -20.40 5.88 8.39
C GLY A 142 -19.33 5.59 9.44
N TYR A 143 -18.12 6.15 9.31
CA TYR A 143 -17.02 5.92 10.24
C TYR A 143 -16.96 6.98 11.35
N GLU A 144 -16.87 6.53 12.60
CA GLU A 144 -16.39 7.35 13.69
C GLU A 144 -14.87 7.48 13.58
N VAL A 145 -14.36 8.70 13.49
CA VAL A 145 -12.94 8.96 13.24
C VAL A 145 -12.24 9.41 14.51
N LYS A 146 -11.17 8.71 14.90
CA LYS A 146 -10.28 9.09 16.00
C LYS A 146 -8.91 9.47 15.44
N GLU A 147 -8.39 10.62 15.85
CA GLU A 147 -7.01 11.02 15.54
C GLU A 147 -6.10 10.62 16.71
N ILE A 148 -5.06 9.85 16.40
CA ILE A 148 -4.01 9.44 17.31
C ILE A 148 -2.80 10.32 17.05
N LYS A 149 -2.51 11.24 17.96
CA LYS A 149 -1.33 12.10 17.84
C LYS A 149 -0.12 11.36 18.40
N VAL A 150 0.85 11.00 17.55
CA VAL A 150 2.07 10.30 18.00
C VAL A 150 2.79 11.09 19.09
N SER A 151 2.76 12.42 19.01
CA SER A 151 3.35 13.29 20.01
C SER A 151 2.70 13.21 21.39
N SER A 152 1.48 12.66 21.54
CA SER A 152 0.86 12.49 22.87
C SER A 152 1.51 11.36 23.68
N LEU A 153 2.29 10.49 23.04
CA LEU A 153 3.15 9.50 23.71
C LEU A 153 4.38 10.15 24.34
N LEU A 154 4.69 11.39 23.96
CA LEU A 154 5.81 12.16 24.46
C LEU A 154 5.29 13.11 25.54
N SER A 155 6.03 13.23 26.64
CA SER A 155 5.63 14.12 27.74
C SER A 155 5.46 15.57 27.26
N GLU A 156 4.34 16.19 27.63
CA GLU A 156 4.07 17.60 27.30
C GLU A 156 5.18 18.50 27.84
N VAL A 157 5.59 19.48 27.04
CA VAL A 157 6.54 20.51 27.47
C VAL A 157 5.84 21.84 27.40
N ALA A 158 5.56 22.43 28.57
CA ALA A 158 5.20 23.82 28.66
C ALA A 158 6.37 24.65 28.11
N THR A 159 6.21 25.21 26.91
CA THR A 159 7.28 25.92 26.21
C THR A 159 6.83 27.32 25.82
N ALA A 160 7.78 28.26 25.89
CA ALA A 160 7.55 29.68 25.62
C ALA A 160 7.43 30.02 24.11
N SER A 161 7.75 29.09 23.20
CA SER A 161 7.65 29.31 21.75
C SER A 161 7.42 28.02 20.96
N GLU A 162 6.82 28.15 19.78
CA GLU A 162 6.51 27.02 18.89
C GLU A 162 7.77 26.29 18.41
N TYR A 163 8.88 27.01 18.15
CA TYR A 163 10.17 26.39 17.84
C TYR A 163 10.63 25.45 18.96
N LYS A 164 10.61 25.91 20.22
CA LYS A 164 11.04 25.10 21.36
C LYS A 164 10.12 23.89 21.55
N ARG A 165 8.81 24.07 21.33
CA ARG A 165 7.83 22.98 21.37
C ARG A 165 8.16 21.89 20.35
N ILE A 166 8.33 22.26 19.08
CA ILE A 166 8.61 21.31 18.00
C ILE A 166 9.95 20.62 18.24
N LYS A 167 11.02 21.39 18.50
CA LYS A 167 12.36 20.83 18.71
C LYS A 167 12.40 19.85 19.88
N SER A 168 11.76 20.20 21.00
CA SER A 168 11.74 19.31 22.17
C SER A 168 10.98 18.01 21.90
N LEU A 169 9.89 18.05 21.11
CA LEU A 169 9.20 16.82 20.71
C LEU A 169 10.05 15.95 19.78
N MET A 170 10.82 16.55 18.87
CA MET A 170 11.78 15.82 18.03
C MET A 170 12.83 15.13 18.91
N GLU A 171 13.52 15.90 19.75
CA GLU A 171 14.56 15.40 20.67
C GLU A 171 14.06 14.27 21.57
N LYS A 172 12.84 14.39 22.12
CA LYS A 172 12.22 13.33 22.94
C LYS A 172 11.88 12.09 22.13
N GLY A 173 11.43 12.25 20.90
CA GLY A 173 11.17 11.12 19.99
C GLY A 173 12.46 10.36 19.69
N ASP A 174 13.54 11.07 19.39
CA ASP A 174 14.84 10.49 19.09
C ASP A 174 15.47 9.85 20.33
N GLU A 175 15.33 10.50 21.50
CA GLU A 175 15.71 9.93 22.79
C GLU A 175 14.97 8.63 23.06
N LEU A 176 13.65 8.59 22.87
CA LEU A 176 12.85 7.39 23.09
C LEU A 176 13.28 6.24 22.15
N ARG A 177 13.52 6.52 20.86
CA ARG A 177 14.05 5.52 19.93
C ARG A 177 15.43 5.00 20.36
N LYS A 178 16.29 5.90 20.85
CA LYS A 178 17.65 5.58 21.30
C LYS A 178 17.66 4.76 22.60
N THR A 179 16.93 5.17 23.63
CA THR A 179 16.89 4.48 24.93
C THR A 179 16.29 3.08 24.81
N THR A 180 15.26 2.93 23.98
CA THR A 180 14.61 1.64 23.72
C THR A 180 15.33 0.79 22.66
N LYS A 181 16.36 1.35 22.00
CA LYS A 181 17.08 0.80 20.85
C LYS A 181 16.12 0.29 19.77
N ASN A 182 15.05 1.03 19.53
CA ASN A 182 13.98 0.65 18.61
C ASN A 182 13.40 1.87 17.91
N ASN A 183 13.72 2.04 16.64
CA ASN A 183 13.22 3.18 15.85
C ASN A 183 11.69 3.15 15.64
N ALA A 184 11.07 1.98 15.78
CA ALA A 184 9.64 1.81 15.63
C ALA A 184 8.86 1.98 16.95
N ILE A 185 9.50 2.35 18.07
CA ILE A 185 8.85 2.40 19.40
C ILE A 185 7.57 3.25 19.40
N LEU A 186 7.54 4.36 18.66
CA LEU A 186 6.37 5.23 18.55
C LEU A 186 5.21 4.60 17.76
N ALA A 187 5.48 3.68 16.83
CA ALA A 187 4.44 2.88 16.18
C ALA A 187 3.79 1.89 17.17
N TYR A 188 4.58 1.25 18.03
CA TYR A 188 4.06 0.39 19.10
C TYR A 188 3.16 1.17 20.07
N GLY A 189 3.59 2.37 20.48
CA GLY A 189 2.76 3.25 21.30
C GLY A 189 1.49 3.73 20.59
N SER A 190 1.55 3.98 19.27
CA SER A 190 0.37 4.34 18.48
C SER A 190 -0.64 3.20 18.42
N ALA A 191 -0.16 1.96 18.27
CA ALA A 191 -1.00 0.75 18.31
C ALA A 191 -1.67 0.58 19.68
N LYS A 192 -0.94 0.85 20.78
CA LYS A 192 -1.52 0.90 22.13
C LYS A 192 -2.65 1.95 22.24
N LEU A 193 -2.43 3.18 21.75
CA LEU A 193 -3.46 4.22 21.80
C LEU A 193 -4.70 3.85 20.97
N ILE A 194 -4.52 3.17 19.82
CA ILE A 194 -5.63 2.65 19.03
C ILE A 194 -6.42 1.60 19.83
N LYS A 195 -5.71 0.64 20.45
CA LYS A 195 -6.30 -0.39 21.31
C LYS A 195 -7.13 0.23 22.43
N GLU A 196 -6.58 1.20 23.16
CA GLU A 196 -7.25 1.89 24.26
C GLU A 196 -8.46 2.72 23.78
N ALA A 197 -8.40 3.25 22.55
CA ALA A 197 -9.50 4.00 21.96
C ALA A 197 -10.63 3.11 21.42
N ARG A 198 -10.47 1.77 21.37
CA ARG A 198 -11.57 0.86 20.99
C ARG A 198 -12.58 0.72 22.12
N THR A 199 -13.72 1.40 21.97
CA THR A 199 -14.94 1.13 22.75
C THR A 199 -15.64 -0.14 22.25
N GLY A 200 -16.35 -0.87 23.13
CA GLY A 200 -17.08 -2.10 22.78
C GLY A 200 -18.39 -1.88 22.01
N ASP A 201 -18.54 -0.75 21.30
CA ASP A 201 -19.70 -0.47 20.47
C ASP A 201 -19.52 -1.01 19.04
N ASN A 202 -20.63 -1.31 18.36
CA ASN A 202 -20.64 -1.87 17.00
C ASN A 202 -20.47 -0.80 15.90
N LYS A 203 -19.90 0.38 16.22
CA LYS A 203 -19.71 1.44 15.23
C LYS A 203 -18.46 1.20 14.40
N LYS A 204 -18.51 1.51 13.11
CA LYS A 204 -17.33 1.48 12.22
C LYS A 204 -16.33 2.55 12.66
N LYS A 205 -15.05 2.19 12.80
CA LYS A 205 -14.00 3.09 13.32
C LYS A 205 -12.86 3.30 12.35
N ALA A 206 -12.42 4.54 12.24
CA ALA A 206 -11.25 4.92 11.48
C ALA A 206 -10.25 5.64 12.40
N TYR A 207 -9.01 5.19 12.39
CA TYR A 207 -7.93 5.72 13.20
C TYR A 207 -6.92 6.43 12.30
N ILE A 208 -6.66 7.71 12.57
CA ILE A 208 -5.67 8.51 11.82
C ILE A 208 -4.46 8.76 12.73
N ILE A 209 -3.33 8.14 12.42
CA ILE A 209 -2.07 8.29 13.16
C ILE A 209 -1.30 9.49 12.59
N ASN A 210 -1.11 10.54 13.39
CA ASN A 210 -0.52 11.82 12.99
C ASN A 210 0.64 12.20 13.94
N SER A 211 1.90 12.33 13.52
CA SER A 211 2.52 12.05 12.21
C SER A 211 3.61 10.99 12.40
N LEU A 212 3.77 10.12 11.41
CA LEU A 212 4.89 9.19 11.30
C LEU A 212 6.13 9.91 10.76
N LYS A 213 7.32 9.48 11.18
CA LYS A 213 8.61 10.17 10.96
C LYS A 213 9.78 9.23 10.65
N HIS A 214 9.62 7.92 10.80
CA HIS A 214 10.66 6.94 10.51
C HIS A 214 10.13 5.74 9.69
N PRO A 215 10.88 5.19 8.70
CA PRO A 215 10.49 4.02 7.93
C PRO A 215 10.06 2.83 8.79
N ASP A 216 10.84 2.50 9.82
CA ASP A 216 10.57 1.41 10.75
C ASP A 216 9.19 1.53 11.44
N GLU A 217 8.67 2.74 11.64
CA GLU A 217 7.31 2.96 12.18
C GLU A 217 6.24 2.50 11.19
N VAL A 218 6.39 2.85 9.92
CA VAL A 218 5.51 2.44 8.83
C VAL A 218 5.55 0.92 8.63
N GLU A 219 6.75 0.35 8.59
CA GLU A 219 6.92 -1.10 8.46
C GLU A 219 6.29 -1.86 9.63
N THR A 220 6.44 -1.35 10.84
CA THR A 220 5.83 -1.96 12.03
C THR A 220 4.32 -1.87 11.99
N LEU A 221 3.74 -0.72 11.64
CA LEU A 221 2.28 -0.59 11.48
C LEU A 221 1.74 -1.50 10.38
N ARG A 222 2.49 -1.71 9.29
CA ARG A 222 2.16 -2.70 8.26
C ARG A 222 2.24 -4.14 8.76
N LYS A 223 3.18 -4.46 9.65
CA LYS A 223 3.25 -5.78 10.29
C LYS A 223 2.08 -6.01 11.24
N ILE A 224 1.65 -4.98 11.96
CA ILE A 224 0.52 -5.05 12.90
C ILE A 224 -0.80 -5.18 12.15
N TYR A 225 -1.11 -4.24 11.24
CA TYR A 225 -2.42 -4.10 10.61
C TYR A 225 -2.47 -4.66 9.17
N GLY A 226 -1.39 -5.32 8.71
CA GLY A 226 -1.32 -5.93 7.39
C GLY A 226 -1.64 -4.96 6.26
N GLN A 227 -2.44 -5.44 5.31
CA GLN A 227 -2.85 -4.68 4.13
C GLN A 227 -4.03 -3.72 4.40
N GLY A 228 -4.57 -3.71 5.62
CA GLY A 228 -5.62 -2.77 6.07
C GLY A 228 -5.07 -1.43 6.58
N PHE A 229 -3.74 -1.29 6.67
CA PHE A 229 -3.06 -0.02 6.92
C PHE A 229 -2.80 0.74 5.61
N TYR A 230 -3.16 2.02 5.61
CA TYR A 230 -2.93 2.93 4.48
C TYR A 230 -2.03 4.09 4.91
N LEU A 231 -0.96 4.35 4.17
CA LEU A 231 -0.09 5.50 4.42
C LEU A 231 -0.39 6.66 3.46
N PHE A 232 -0.69 7.82 4.02
CA PHE A 232 -0.94 9.06 3.29
C PHE A 232 0.27 9.99 3.41
N GLY A 233 0.95 10.23 2.29
CA GLY A 233 2.06 11.17 2.18
C GLY A 233 1.59 12.53 1.72
N ILE A 234 1.72 13.55 2.57
CA ILE A 234 1.34 14.94 2.23
C ILE A 234 2.59 15.71 1.82
N HIS A 235 2.66 16.05 0.54
CA HIS A 235 3.73 16.86 -0.04
C HIS A 235 3.49 18.35 0.17
N SER A 236 4.56 19.04 0.60
CA SER A 236 4.68 20.49 0.49
C SER A 236 6.13 20.85 0.17
N ASP A 237 6.32 21.77 -0.76
CA ASP A 237 7.64 22.26 -1.11
C ASP A 237 8.30 22.98 0.08
N LYS A 238 9.64 23.02 0.08
CA LYS A 238 10.42 23.61 1.17
C LYS A 238 10.14 25.10 1.34
N LYS A 239 9.90 25.86 0.27
CA LYS A 239 9.62 27.31 0.35
C LYS A 239 8.32 27.58 1.10
N ARG A 240 7.25 26.85 0.76
CA ARG A 240 5.94 26.93 1.44
C ARG A 240 6.03 26.52 2.90
N ARG A 241 6.73 25.43 3.20
CA ARG A 241 6.91 24.98 4.60
C ARG A 241 7.66 26.01 5.43
N LEU A 242 8.73 26.59 4.88
CA LEU A 242 9.45 27.68 5.53
C LEU A 242 8.55 28.90 5.74
N HIS A 243 7.79 29.30 4.72
CA HIS A 243 6.84 30.41 4.81
C HIS A 243 5.80 30.19 5.92
N TYR A 244 5.21 29.00 5.99
CA TYR A 244 4.24 28.65 7.03
C TYR A 244 4.88 28.64 8.43
N LEU A 245 6.09 28.11 8.56
CA LEU A 245 6.82 28.13 9.83
C LEU A 245 7.16 29.56 10.27
N THR A 246 7.53 30.45 9.35
CA THR A 246 7.90 31.82 9.71
C THR A 246 6.67 32.70 9.96
N ASN A 247 5.69 32.67 9.07
CA ASN A 247 4.62 33.66 9.04
C ASN A 247 3.42 33.24 9.91
N ASP A 248 3.06 31.95 9.90
CA ASP A 248 1.92 31.45 10.66
C ASP A 248 2.31 30.89 12.03
N LYS A 249 3.55 30.40 12.18
CA LYS A 249 4.07 29.82 13.43
C LYS A 249 5.05 30.72 14.18
N GLY A 250 5.45 31.84 13.60
CA GLY A 250 6.27 32.86 14.26
C GLY A 250 7.74 32.46 14.48
N LEU A 251 8.28 31.54 13.67
CA LEU A 251 9.69 31.16 13.74
C LEU A 251 10.56 32.15 12.96
N THR A 252 11.84 32.28 13.37
CA THR A 252 12.82 32.94 12.50
C THR A 252 13.20 32.02 11.33
N VAL A 253 13.73 32.59 10.24
CA VAL A 253 14.20 31.81 9.08
C VAL A 253 15.25 30.76 9.48
N ILE A 254 16.15 31.12 10.39
CA ILE A 254 17.20 30.22 10.91
C ILE A 254 16.55 29.06 11.68
N GLN A 255 15.58 29.34 12.54
CA GLN A 255 14.85 28.32 13.31
C GLN A 255 14.06 27.37 12.39
N ALA A 256 13.34 27.92 11.41
CA ALA A 256 12.55 27.15 10.46
C ALA A 256 13.43 26.24 9.58
N THR A 257 14.59 26.75 9.13
CA THR A 257 15.57 25.99 8.36
C THR A 257 16.14 24.85 9.20
N GLN A 258 16.55 25.13 10.44
CA GLN A 258 17.07 24.12 11.34
C GLN A 258 16.08 22.97 11.58
N LEU A 259 14.81 23.28 11.87
CA LEU A 259 13.79 22.23 12.06
C LEU A 259 13.56 21.41 10.80
N THR A 260 13.54 22.06 9.63
CA THR A 260 13.38 21.37 8.34
C THR A 260 14.53 20.40 8.09
N ASP A 261 15.77 20.82 8.37
CA ASP A 261 16.94 20.00 8.11
C ASP A 261 17.00 18.80 9.09
N ILE A 262 16.59 18.98 10.35
CA ILE A 262 16.44 17.87 11.33
C ILE A 262 15.37 16.87 10.87
N ASP A 263 14.20 17.35 10.45
CA ASP A 263 13.06 16.51 10.08
C ASP A 263 13.29 15.67 8.82
N GLU A 264 13.98 16.23 7.82
CA GLU A 264 14.19 15.60 6.52
C GLU A 264 15.28 14.53 6.53
N TYR A 265 16.41 14.80 7.19
CA TYR A 265 17.56 13.91 7.17
C TYR A 265 18.48 14.14 8.36
N GLU A 266 18.12 13.55 9.50
CA GLU A 266 18.99 13.57 10.66
C GLU A 266 20.08 12.50 10.53
N LYS A 267 21.35 12.93 10.62
CA LYS A 267 22.52 12.02 10.45
C LYS A 267 22.74 11.06 11.62
N ILE A 268 21.89 11.10 12.65
CA ILE A 268 21.99 10.20 13.80
C ILE A 268 21.13 8.95 13.55
N PRO A 269 21.56 7.75 13.97
CA PRO A 269 20.86 6.49 13.66
C PRO A 269 19.37 6.45 14.07
N HIS A 270 19.05 7.05 15.23
CA HIS A 270 17.72 7.09 15.84
C HIS A 270 16.93 8.38 15.57
N GLY A 271 17.43 9.22 14.67
CA GLY A 271 16.84 10.50 14.34
C GLY A 271 15.67 10.37 13.38
N GLN A 272 15.05 11.50 13.03
CA GLN A 272 13.94 11.51 12.08
C GLN A 272 14.42 11.27 10.64
N ARG A 273 13.59 10.55 9.88
CA ARG A 273 13.81 10.21 8.46
C ARG A 273 12.52 10.41 7.67
N THR A 274 11.89 11.58 7.85
CA THR A 274 10.55 11.85 7.32
C THR A 274 10.50 11.73 5.80
N ARG A 275 11.59 12.12 5.13
CA ARG A 275 11.76 11.96 3.69
C ARG A 275 11.63 10.48 3.28
N ASP A 276 12.48 9.62 3.83
CA ASP A 276 12.50 8.19 3.50
C ASP A 276 11.16 7.52 3.86
N THR A 277 10.52 8.00 4.94
CA THR A 277 9.18 7.57 5.36
C THR A 277 8.09 7.94 4.34
N TYR A 278 8.20 9.12 3.73
CA TYR A 278 7.21 9.63 2.75
C TYR A 278 7.11 8.73 1.51
N HIS A 279 8.21 8.10 1.08
CA HIS A 279 8.24 7.25 -0.13
C HIS A 279 7.46 5.96 0.02
N LEU A 280 7.29 5.52 1.26
CA LEU A 280 6.51 4.35 1.57
C LEU A 280 5.01 4.61 1.38
N SER A 281 4.58 5.83 1.06
CA SER A 281 3.15 6.18 1.00
C SER A 281 2.38 5.37 -0.03
N ASP A 282 1.16 5.01 0.34
CA ASP A 282 0.18 4.35 -0.52
C ASP A 282 -0.60 5.38 -1.35
N PHE A 283 -0.74 6.59 -0.80
CA PHE A 283 -1.41 7.72 -1.40
C PHE A 283 -0.55 8.97 -1.25
N PHE A 284 -0.24 9.61 -2.38
CA PHE A 284 0.52 10.85 -2.43
C PHE A 284 -0.42 12.01 -2.68
N ILE A 285 -0.44 12.98 -1.76
CA ILE A 285 -1.29 14.17 -1.79
C ILE A 285 -0.42 15.41 -1.94
N ASN A 286 -0.86 16.35 -2.77
CA ASN A 286 -0.37 17.72 -2.78
C ASN A 286 -1.54 18.70 -2.55
N PHE A 287 -1.23 19.96 -2.26
CA PHE A 287 -2.25 20.96 -1.94
C PHE A 287 -3.04 21.51 -3.14
N GLY A 288 -2.77 21.04 -4.36
CA GLY A 288 -3.46 21.48 -5.59
C GLY A 288 -3.45 23.01 -5.77
N LYS A 289 -4.32 23.56 -6.62
CA LYS A 289 -4.48 25.04 -6.73
C LYS A 289 -5.32 25.63 -5.59
N ASN A 290 -6.18 24.82 -4.98
CA ASN A 290 -7.14 25.23 -3.96
C ASN A 290 -7.60 24.03 -3.12
N ASP A 291 -8.34 24.31 -2.04
CA ASP A 291 -8.84 23.29 -1.11
C ASP A 291 -9.80 22.29 -1.77
N ASP A 292 -10.50 22.67 -2.84
CA ASP A 292 -11.42 21.76 -3.51
C ASP A 292 -10.68 20.64 -4.25
N GLN A 293 -9.50 20.93 -4.81
CA GLN A 293 -8.64 19.87 -5.37
C GLN A 293 -8.18 18.88 -4.31
N VAL A 294 -7.84 19.36 -3.11
CA VAL A 294 -7.47 18.50 -1.97
C VAL A 294 -8.66 17.62 -1.57
N LYS A 295 -9.84 18.22 -1.39
CA LYS A 295 -11.07 17.48 -1.05
C LYS A 295 -11.44 16.44 -2.10
N ASN A 296 -11.31 16.76 -3.39
CA ASN A 296 -11.63 15.84 -4.49
C ASN A 296 -10.61 14.70 -4.58
N THR A 297 -9.33 14.97 -4.31
CA THR A 297 -8.28 13.94 -4.25
C THR A 297 -8.56 12.97 -3.11
N ILE A 298 -8.84 13.47 -1.91
CA ILE A 298 -9.21 12.66 -0.74
C ILE A 298 -10.47 11.83 -1.03
N GLN A 299 -11.50 12.45 -1.62
CA GLN A 299 -12.74 11.76 -1.98
C GLN A 299 -12.46 10.59 -2.95
N ARG A 300 -11.62 10.80 -3.99
CA ARG A 300 -11.25 9.73 -4.92
C ARG A 300 -10.49 8.60 -4.23
N PHE A 301 -9.56 8.91 -3.33
CA PHE A 301 -8.82 7.87 -2.60
C PHE A 301 -9.73 7.04 -1.70
N LEU A 302 -10.66 7.69 -0.99
CA LEU A 302 -11.66 6.97 -0.22
C LEU A 302 -12.57 6.12 -1.11
N GLU A 303 -13.04 6.62 -2.25
CA GLU A 303 -13.82 5.82 -3.20
C GLU A 303 -13.07 4.56 -3.67
N LEU A 304 -11.75 4.64 -3.89
CA LEU A 304 -10.91 3.47 -4.19
C LEU A 304 -10.81 2.51 -3.01
N ILE A 305 -10.61 3.02 -1.79
CA ILE A 305 -10.60 2.23 -0.56
C ILE A 305 -11.96 1.54 -0.35
N PHE A 306 -13.07 2.17 -0.72
CA PHE A 306 -14.43 1.64 -0.61
C PHE A 306 -14.93 0.95 -1.88
N SER A 307 -14.02 0.29 -2.61
CA SER A 307 -14.33 -0.61 -3.73
C SER A 307 -15.15 0.02 -4.86
N HIS A 308 -15.02 1.33 -5.11
CA HIS A 308 -15.75 1.97 -6.20
C HIS A 308 -15.31 1.39 -7.55
N PRO A 309 -16.22 0.76 -8.32
CA PRO A 309 -15.85 -0.06 -9.46
C PRO A 309 -15.32 0.74 -10.66
N TYR A 310 -15.68 2.02 -10.78
CA TYR A 310 -15.37 2.87 -11.95
C TYR A 310 -14.33 3.97 -11.71
N LYS A 311 -13.52 3.87 -10.65
CA LYS A 311 -12.38 4.80 -10.44
C LYS A 311 -11.13 4.20 -11.08
N ASN A 312 -10.86 4.62 -12.31
CA ASN A 312 -9.70 4.16 -13.07
C ASN A 312 -8.42 4.93 -12.68
N PRO A 313 -7.23 4.37 -12.96
CA PRO A 313 -5.98 5.09 -12.76
C PRO A 313 -5.88 6.26 -13.73
N THR A 314 -5.21 7.32 -13.28
CA THR A 314 -4.72 8.39 -14.15
C THR A 314 -3.51 7.90 -14.94
N PHE A 315 -3.17 8.61 -16.02
CA PHE A 315 -2.00 8.26 -16.82
C PHE A 315 -0.68 8.39 -16.02
N ASP A 316 -0.58 9.37 -15.13
CA ASP A 316 0.57 9.51 -14.24
C ASP A 316 0.70 8.33 -13.27
N GLU A 317 -0.41 7.86 -12.68
CA GLU A 317 -0.42 6.68 -11.80
C GLU A 317 -0.02 5.41 -12.55
N PHE A 318 -0.54 5.23 -13.77
CA PHE A 318 -0.18 4.09 -14.63
C PHE A 318 1.31 4.13 -15.01
N SER A 319 1.81 5.29 -15.45
CA SER A 319 3.21 5.45 -15.86
C SER A 319 4.17 5.28 -14.69
N MET A 320 3.80 5.76 -13.50
CA MET A 320 4.59 5.55 -12.28
C MET A 320 4.57 4.09 -11.83
N PHE A 321 3.44 3.39 -11.96
CA PHE A 321 3.39 1.95 -11.74
C PHE A 321 4.28 1.19 -12.73
N MET A 322 4.29 1.58 -14.01
CA MET A 322 5.20 1.00 -15.01
C MET A 322 6.67 1.26 -14.69
N ALA A 323 7.02 2.47 -14.22
CA ALA A 323 8.36 2.79 -13.77
C ALA A 323 8.78 1.92 -12.58
N PHE A 324 7.91 1.77 -11.58
CA PHE A 324 8.14 0.84 -10.46
C PHE A 324 8.22 -0.62 -10.92
N SER A 325 7.36 -1.06 -11.83
CA SER A 325 7.42 -2.42 -12.40
C SER A 325 8.71 -2.64 -13.20
N SER A 326 9.31 -1.59 -13.77
CA SER A 326 10.62 -1.65 -14.39
C SER A 326 11.74 -1.66 -13.34
N SER A 327 11.57 -1.04 -12.17
CA SER A 327 12.64 -1.04 -11.15
C SER A 327 12.92 -2.43 -10.58
N VAL A 328 11.90 -3.30 -10.46
CA VAL A 328 12.04 -4.60 -9.77
C VAL A 328 12.99 -5.59 -10.47
N ARG A 329 13.34 -5.37 -11.75
CA ARG A 329 14.34 -6.20 -12.44
C ARG A 329 15.79 -5.79 -12.16
N SER A 330 16.00 -4.65 -11.52
CA SER A 330 17.33 -4.13 -11.23
C SER A 330 18.07 -5.04 -10.25
N GLY A 331 19.30 -5.43 -10.61
CA GLY A 331 20.26 -6.12 -9.76
C GLY A 331 21.29 -5.19 -9.09
N ASP A 332 21.08 -3.88 -9.11
CA ASP A 332 21.99 -2.90 -8.50
C ASP A 332 22.06 -3.09 -6.96
N LEU A 333 23.28 -3.09 -6.41
CA LEU A 333 23.55 -3.34 -5.00
C LEU A 333 23.14 -2.19 -4.07
N SER A 334 22.96 -0.98 -4.61
CA SER A 334 22.60 0.22 -3.84
C SER A 334 21.09 0.43 -3.76
N ARG A 335 20.38 0.36 -4.88
CA ARG A 335 18.93 0.66 -4.94
C ARG A 335 18.29 0.12 -6.21
N GLN A 336 16.99 -0.15 -6.16
CA GLN A 336 16.19 -0.42 -7.35
C GLN A 336 15.48 0.85 -7.81
N VAL A 337 15.81 1.33 -9.01
CA VAL A 337 15.24 2.53 -9.63
C VAL A 337 14.71 2.18 -11.01
N GLY A 338 13.54 2.71 -11.34
CA GLY A 338 12.92 2.52 -12.63
C GLY A 338 12.41 3.83 -13.20
N ALA A 339 12.41 3.91 -14.54
CA ALA A 339 11.97 5.08 -15.27
C ALA A 339 11.12 4.69 -16.48
N VAL A 340 10.26 5.61 -16.91
CA VAL A 340 9.39 5.49 -18.07
C VAL A 340 9.41 6.81 -18.82
N ILE A 341 9.53 6.77 -20.14
CA ILE A 341 9.28 7.93 -21.00
C ILE A 341 7.93 7.75 -21.66
N ALA A 342 7.11 8.78 -21.63
CA ALA A 342 5.81 8.79 -22.29
C ALA A 342 5.54 10.09 -23.03
N LYS A 343 4.83 10.02 -24.15
CA LYS A 343 4.36 11.18 -24.93
C LYS A 343 2.93 10.90 -25.40
N ASN A 344 2.07 11.91 -25.37
CA ASN A 344 0.67 11.79 -25.82
C ASN A 344 -0.11 10.62 -25.16
N GLN A 345 0.11 10.39 -23.86
CA GLN A 345 -0.47 9.26 -23.12
C GLN A 345 -0.11 7.88 -23.70
N GLN A 346 1.08 7.77 -24.30
CA GLN A 346 1.66 6.51 -24.78
C GLN A 346 3.03 6.32 -24.15
N ILE A 347 3.30 5.11 -23.70
CA ILE A 347 4.62 4.70 -23.21
C ILE A 347 5.54 4.55 -24.42
N LEU A 348 6.67 5.27 -24.41
CA LEU A 348 7.68 5.19 -25.46
C LEU A 348 8.80 4.21 -25.09
N SER A 349 9.25 4.25 -23.84
CA SER A 349 10.32 3.39 -23.34
C SER A 349 10.24 3.20 -21.83
N THR A 350 10.95 2.17 -21.35
CA THR A 350 11.18 1.89 -19.94
C THR A 350 12.67 1.78 -19.68
N GLY A 351 13.10 2.16 -18.48
CA GLY A 351 14.47 2.00 -17.99
C GLY A 351 14.50 1.45 -16.58
N ALA A 352 15.59 0.77 -16.24
CA ALA A 352 15.91 0.29 -14.90
C ALA A 352 17.40 0.54 -14.68
N ASN A 353 17.83 0.82 -13.45
CA ASN A 353 19.26 0.92 -13.20
C ASN A 353 19.89 -0.48 -13.22
N GLU A 354 20.78 -0.74 -14.17
CA GLU A 354 21.45 -2.03 -14.33
C GLU A 354 22.78 -1.87 -15.09
N CYS A 355 23.67 -2.87 -15.00
CA CYS A 355 24.89 -2.94 -15.78
C CYS A 355 24.59 -3.09 -17.29
N PRO A 356 25.24 -2.30 -18.15
CA PRO A 356 25.05 -2.38 -19.60
C PRO A 356 25.76 -3.59 -20.21
N VAL A 357 25.27 -4.03 -21.37
CA VAL A 357 25.89 -5.11 -22.17
C VAL A 357 26.44 -4.58 -23.49
N SER A 358 27.51 -5.22 -23.98
CA SER A 358 28.07 -4.94 -25.31
C SER A 358 27.01 -5.13 -26.40
N GLY A 359 26.96 -4.21 -27.37
CA GLY A 359 25.91 -4.17 -28.38
C GLY A 359 24.67 -3.35 -27.99
N GLY A 360 24.56 -2.93 -26.73
CA GLY A 360 23.48 -2.06 -26.23
C GLY A 360 22.47 -2.81 -25.35
N GLY A 361 21.76 -2.05 -24.52
CA GLY A 361 20.83 -2.59 -23.52
C GLY A 361 21.51 -2.98 -22.21
N LEU A 362 20.81 -3.76 -21.40
CA LEU A 362 21.19 -4.12 -20.03
C LEU A 362 21.20 -5.64 -19.85
N TYR A 363 21.94 -6.13 -18.86
CA TYR A 363 21.91 -7.55 -18.52
C TYR A 363 20.54 -8.01 -18.02
N TRP A 364 20.12 -9.19 -18.47
CA TRP A 364 18.94 -9.92 -18.01
C TRP A 364 19.38 -11.25 -17.39
N ALA A 365 18.55 -11.79 -16.51
CA ALA A 365 18.65 -13.20 -16.16
C ALA A 365 18.15 -14.03 -17.35
N GLU A 366 18.88 -15.06 -17.72
CA GLU A 366 18.60 -15.91 -18.88
C GLU A 366 18.34 -17.35 -18.41
N ILE A 367 17.53 -18.09 -19.16
CA ILE A 367 17.33 -19.51 -18.91
C ILE A 367 18.42 -20.26 -19.68
N ASP A 368 19.24 -21.00 -18.97
CA ASP A 368 20.20 -21.91 -19.59
C ASP A 368 19.44 -23.02 -20.31
N ASN A 369 19.67 -23.19 -21.62
CA ASN A 369 18.87 -24.09 -22.46
C ASN A 369 19.11 -25.57 -22.15
N GLU A 370 20.26 -25.93 -21.58
CA GLU A 370 20.61 -27.32 -21.27
C GLU A 370 20.08 -27.75 -19.89
N SER A 371 20.27 -26.93 -18.86
CA SER A 371 19.89 -27.23 -17.48
C SER A 371 18.48 -26.74 -17.10
N GLY A 372 17.97 -25.72 -17.80
CA GLY A 372 16.74 -25.00 -17.43
C GLY A 372 16.90 -24.05 -16.25
N GLU A 373 18.11 -23.85 -15.73
CA GLU A 373 18.38 -22.92 -14.63
C GLU A 373 18.29 -21.46 -15.09
N VAL A 374 17.76 -20.59 -14.24
CA VAL A 374 17.81 -19.14 -14.44
C VAL A 374 19.15 -18.64 -13.93
N VAL A 375 20.00 -18.17 -14.84
CA VAL A 375 21.37 -17.75 -14.55
C VAL A 375 21.59 -16.31 -14.95
N ASP A 376 22.39 -15.61 -14.15
CA ASP A 376 22.97 -14.33 -14.55
C ASP A 376 24.33 -14.57 -15.20
N LYS A 377 24.65 -13.76 -16.21
CA LYS A 377 25.95 -13.82 -16.84
C LYS A 377 27.06 -13.53 -15.84
N VAL A 378 28.04 -14.43 -15.79
CA VAL A 378 29.27 -14.27 -14.99
C VAL A 378 29.91 -12.92 -15.30
N ASP A 379 30.24 -12.17 -14.24
CA ASP A 379 30.78 -10.82 -14.28
C ASP A 379 29.92 -9.77 -15.02
N GLY A 380 28.67 -10.09 -15.34
CA GLY A 380 27.73 -9.21 -16.00
C GLY A 380 27.27 -8.09 -15.07
N LYS A 381 26.80 -8.46 -13.88
CA LYS A 381 26.28 -7.56 -12.85
C LYS A 381 27.25 -7.42 -11.67
N ASP A 382 27.09 -6.40 -10.85
CA ASP A 382 28.03 -6.14 -9.74
C ASP A 382 28.02 -7.26 -8.69
N TYR A 383 26.85 -7.82 -8.33
CA TYR A 383 26.81 -8.98 -7.42
C TYR A 383 27.44 -10.25 -8.01
N THR A 384 27.44 -10.41 -9.34
CA THR A 384 28.15 -11.53 -10.00
C THR A 384 29.67 -11.38 -9.98
N ARG A 385 30.17 -10.17 -9.64
CA ARG A 385 31.59 -9.87 -9.39
C ARG A 385 31.95 -9.86 -7.90
N ASN A 386 30.96 -9.97 -7.02
CA ASN A 386 31.11 -9.84 -5.56
C ASN A 386 31.66 -8.49 -5.08
N GLU A 387 31.50 -7.42 -5.89
CA GLU A 387 32.07 -6.10 -5.58
C GLU A 387 31.19 -4.96 -6.13
N ASP A 388 30.99 -3.94 -5.30
CA ASP A 388 30.48 -2.62 -5.73
C ASP A 388 31.67 -1.77 -6.18
N SER A 389 31.79 -1.64 -7.51
CA SER A 389 32.85 -0.85 -8.17
C SER A 389 32.97 0.58 -7.65
N ASN A 390 31.84 1.25 -7.36
CA ASN A 390 31.85 2.61 -6.85
C ASN A 390 32.36 2.68 -5.41
N LYS A 391 31.93 1.72 -4.57
CA LYS A 391 32.42 1.64 -3.19
C LYS A 391 33.91 1.32 -3.12
N SER A 392 34.38 0.45 -4.02
CA SER A 392 35.80 0.08 -4.14
C SER A 392 36.65 1.30 -4.50
N GLU A 393 36.30 2.03 -5.56
CA GLU A 393 37.05 3.21 -5.98
C GLU A 393 37.02 4.33 -4.92
N GLN A 394 35.89 4.54 -4.23
CA GLN A 394 35.84 5.47 -3.10
C GLN A 394 36.84 5.09 -1.99
N ASN A 395 37.00 3.80 -1.71
CA ASN A 395 37.96 3.33 -0.72
C ASN A 395 39.39 3.55 -1.22
N ASP A 396 39.67 3.28 -2.49
CA ASP A 396 40.99 3.49 -3.09
C ASP A 396 41.40 4.96 -3.09
N ILE A 397 40.48 5.87 -3.39
CA ILE A 397 40.69 7.33 -3.24
C ILE A 397 41.06 7.67 -1.79
N ILE A 398 40.31 7.15 -0.82
CA ILE A 398 40.58 7.39 0.62
C ILE A 398 41.96 6.83 0.99
N GLN A 399 42.28 5.60 0.61
CA GLN A 399 43.57 4.96 0.92
C GLN A 399 44.74 5.69 0.26
N SER A 400 44.58 6.16 -0.98
CA SER A 400 45.57 6.96 -1.68
C SER A 400 45.87 8.27 -0.92
N ILE A 401 44.82 8.97 -0.47
CA ILE A 401 44.97 10.18 0.36
C ILE A 401 45.69 9.86 1.67
N LEU A 402 45.30 8.78 2.36
CA LEU A 402 45.91 8.38 3.63
C LEU A 402 47.39 8.00 3.47
N SER A 403 47.77 7.28 2.41
CA SER A 403 49.17 6.94 2.11
C SER A 403 50.00 8.19 1.90
N ASN A 404 49.52 9.12 1.06
CA ASN A 404 50.22 10.38 0.79
C ASN A 404 50.41 11.21 2.06
N ILE A 405 49.38 11.30 2.92
CA ILE A 405 49.46 12.01 4.19
C ILE A 405 50.49 11.36 5.12
N LYS A 406 50.50 10.03 5.21
CA LYS A 406 51.46 9.28 6.03
C LYS A 406 52.89 9.51 5.55
N ASP A 407 53.12 9.46 4.24
CA ASP A 407 54.45 9.58 3.65
C ASP A 407 55.02 11.00 3.79
N ILE A 408 54.18 12.04 3.69
CA ILE A 408 54.61 13.44 3.80
C ILE A 408 54.83 13.86 5.26
N TYR A 409 53.91 13.49 6.16
CA TYR A 409 53.89 14.02 7.53
C TYR A 409 54.36 13.03 8.59
N GLY A 410 54.67 11.79 8.23
CA GLY A 410 55.16 10.76 9.16
C GLY A 410 54.17 10.44 10.28
N ILE A 411 52.86 10.49 9.99
CA ILE A 411 51.81 10.35 11.01
C ILE A 411 51.72 8.90 11.51
N GLU A 412 51.65 8.73 12.83
CA GLU A 412 51.47 7.44 13.49
C GLU A 412 50.09 6.82 13.19
N LYS A 413 49.99 5.49 13.34
CA LYS A 413 48.80 4.70 12.99
C LYS A 413 47.49 5.27 13.56
N GLY A 414 47.46 5.67 14.83
CA GLY A 414 46.24 6.22 15.46
C GLY A 414 45.82 7.59 14.90
N GLY A 415 46.73 8.36 14.32
CA GLY A 415 46.39 9.59 13.60
C GLY A 415 45.73 9.31 12.25
N ILE A 416 46.23 8.30 11.52
CA ILE A 416 45.66 7.85 10.25
C ILE A 416 44.23 7.33 10.41
N GLU A 417 43.95 6.55 11.45
CA GLU A 417 42.59 6.05 11.74
C GLU A 417 41.58 7.19 11.93
N LYS A 418 41.94 8.25 12.67
CA LYS A 418 41.08 9.43 12.84
C LYS A 418 40.85 10.19 11.53
N ILE A 419 41.87 10.31 10.68
CA ILE A 419 41.74 10.96 9.38
C ILE A 419 40.84 10.12 8.47
N GLN A 420 40.96 8.80 8.51
CA GLN A 420 40.08 7.89 7.77
C GLN A 420 38.61 8.12 8.16
N GLU A 421 38.30 8.18 9.46
CA GLU A 421 36.93 8.46 9.92
C GLU A 421 36.38 9.79 9.36
N VAL A 422 37.20 10.84 9.32
CA VAL A 422 36.82 12.14 8.74
C VAL A 422 36.56 12.02 7.24
N LEU A 423 37.43 11.33 6.50
CA LEU A 423 37.27 11.14 5.06
C LEU A 423 36.04 10.28 4.73
N GLU A 424 35.76 9.25 5.53
CA GLU A 424 34.57 8.41 5.40
C GLU A 424 33.27 9.17 5.67
N GLN A 425 33.32 10.22 6.50
CA GLN A 425 32.17 11.10 6.76
C GLN A 425 32.09 12.30 5.79
N SER A 426 33.07 12.43 4.90
CA SER A 426 33.14 13.52 3.92
C SER A 426 32.28 13.26 2.67
N ARG A 427 32.24 14.24 1.76
CA ARG A 427 31.55 14.11 0.48
C ARG A 427 32.19 13.13 -0.50
N ILE A 428 33.35 12.54 -0.19
CA ILE A 428 33.94 11.46 -1.00
C ILE A 428 32.97 10.28 -1.10
N ARG A 429 32.23 9.99 -0.02
CA ARG A 429 31.18 8.95 -0.03
C ARG A 429 29.94 9.31 -0.84
N ASP A 430 29.84 10.54 -1.36
CA ASP A 430 28.74 10.98 -2.22
C ASP A 430 29.03 10.77 -3.71
N LEU A 431 30.26 10.40 -4.10
CA LEU A 431 30.63 10.11 -5.49
C LEU A 431 29.92 8.85 -5.99
N THR A 432 29.41 8.90 -7.22
CA THR A 432 28.65 7.79 -7.85
C THR A 432 29.13 7.45 -9.26
N GLU A 433 30.13 8.16 -9.78
CA GLU A 433 30.57 8.10 -11.18
C GLU A 433 31.30 6.81 -11.54
N PHE A 434 31.79 6.07 -10.55
CA PHE A 434 32.59 4.87 -10.75
C PHE A 434 31.75 3.59 -10.79
N GLY A 435 30.44 3.71 -10.59
CA GLY A 435 29.50 2.61 -10.73
C GLY A 435 29.39 2.14 -12.18
N ARG A 436 29.36 0.82 -12.40
CA ARG A 436 29.15 0.22 -13.73
C ARG A 436 27.71 0.38 -14.24
N VAL A 437 26.78 0.65 -13.34
CA VAL A 437 25.35 0.72 -13.61
C VAL A 437 24.98 1.98 -14.39
N VAL A 438 24.25 1.81 -15.49
CA VAL A 438 23.54 2.91 -16.15
C VAL A 438 22.27 3.20 -15.36
N HIS A 439 22.01 4.47 -15.05
CA HIS A 439 20.81 4.87 -14.30
C HIS A 439 19.53 4.66 -15.13
N ALA A 440 18.41 4.46 -14.44
CA ALA A 440 17.12 4.16 -15.07
C ALA A 440 16.68 5.25 -16.06
N GLU A 441 16.87 6.53 -15.72
CA GLU A 441 16.52 7.67 -16.57
C GLU A 441 17.35 7.71 -17.84
N MET A 442 18.66 7.47 -17.70
CA MET A 442 19.59 7.40 -18.84
C MET A 442 19.23 6.23 -19.74
N GLU A 443 18.94 5.06 -19.17
CA GLU A 443 18.54 3.89 -19.95
C GLU A 443 17.22 4.10 -20.67
N ALA A 444 16.23 4.75 -20.06
CA ALA A 444 14.97 5.05 -20.73
C ALA A 444 15.19 5.96 -21.96
N ILE A 445 16.10 6.95 -21.86
CA ILE A 445 16.51 7.80 -22.98
C ILE A 445 17.27 6.98 -24.04
N LEU A 446 18.24 6.17 -23.63
CA LEU A 446 19.02 5.33 -24.54
C LEU A 446 18.15 4.30 -25.27
N SER A 447 17.13 3.76 -24.59
CA SER A 447 16.15 2.84 -25.17
C SER A 447 15.37 3.52 -26.30
N CYS A 448 14.90 4.75 -26.09
CA CYS A 448 14.32 5.56 -27.18
C CYS A 448 15.31 5.71 -28.34
N SER A 449 16.56 6.08 -28.08
CA SER A 449 17.57 6.27 -29.12
C SER A 449 17.89 5.00 -29.91
N ARG A 450 18.01 3.84 -29.24
CA ARG A 450 18.29 2.56 -29.90
C ARG A 450 17.16 2.13 -30.84
N GLU A 451 15.92 2.43 -30.48
CA GLU A 451 14.73 2.11 -31.28
C GLU A 451 14.38 3.22 -32.31
N GLY A 452 15.15 4.31 -32.37
CA GLY A 452 14.87 5.43 -33.27
C GLY A 452 13.62 6.24 -32.89
N ILE A 453 13.22 6.21 -31.62
CA ILE A 453 12.06 6.93 -31.08
C ILE A 453 12.53 8.26 -30.47
N SER A 454 11.91 9.37 -30.87
CA SER A 454 12.21 10.68 -30.29
C SER A 454 11.58 10.84 -28.90
N CYS A 455 12.39 11.22 -27.90
CA CYS A 455 11.95 11.60 -26.56
C CYS A 455 11.77 13.12 -26.37
N VAL A 456 11.92 13.94 -27.42
CA VAL A 456 11.72 15.40 -27.34
C VAL A 456 10.25 15.72 -26.99
N GLU A 457 10.04 16.66 -26.07
CA GLU A 457 8.75 17.10 -25.51
C GLU A 457 7.96 15.97 -24.85
N SER A 458 8.66 14.96 -24.32
CA SER A 458 8.06 13.86 -23.58
C SER A 458 8.02 14.14 -22.07
N THR A 459 7.32 13.29 -21.33
CA THR A 459 7.36 13.23 -19.87
C THR A 459 8.15 12.00 -19.42
N LEU A 460 9.09 12.19 -18.50
CA LEU A 460 9.79 11.12 -17.82
C LEU A 460 9.20 10.90 -16.43
N TYR A 461 8.83 9.66 -16.12
CA TYR A 461 8.40 9.22 -14.78
C TYR A 461 9.53 8.42 -14.17
N CYS A 462 9.95 8.73 -12.95
CA CYS A 462 11.02 8.00 -12.26
C CYS A 462 10.61 7.66 -10.83
N THR A 463 10.98 6.48 -10.35
CA THR A 463 10.75 6.13 -8.94
C THR A 463 11.53 7.05 -8.01
N THR A 464 12.71 7.52 -8.42
CA THR A 464 13.57 8.39 -7.61
C THR A 464 13.89 9.68 -8.36
N PHE A 465 14.15 10.77 -7.63
CA PHE A 465 14.49 12.07 -8.19
C PHE A 465 15.83 11.97 -8.93
N PRO A 466 15.91 12.44 -10.18
CA PRO A 466 17.13 12.31 -10.98
C PRO A 466 18.36 12.96 -10.33
N CYS A 467 19.48 12.24 -10.34
CA CYS A 467 20.76 12.81 -9.93
C CYS A 467 21.20 13.89 -10.93
N HIS A 468 22.20 14.69 -10.57
CA HIS A 468 22.73 15.74 -11.45
C HIS A 468 23.28 15.19 -12.77
N ASN A 469 23.84 13.96 -12.76
CA ASN A 469 24.29 13.29 -13.98
C ASN A 469 23.11 12.85 -14.87
N CYS A 470 21.96 12.46 -14.33
CA CYS A 470 20.76 12.16 -15.13
C CYS A 470 20.11 13.44 -15.65
N ALA A 471 20.03 14.48 -14.81
CA ALA A 471 19.39 15.74 -15.13
C ALA A 471 19.95 16.40 -16.41
N LYS A 472 21.28 16.43 -16.57
CA LYS A 472 21.90 16.96 -17.81
C LYS A 472 21.48 16.19 -19.07
N HIS A 473 21.28 14.87 -18.98
CA HIS A 473 20.80 14.06 -20.11
C HIS A 473 19.32 14.31 -20.39
N ILE A 474 18.49 14.45 -19.34
CA ILE A 474 17.07 14.78 -19.46
C ILE A 474 16.90 16.12 -20.21
N ILE A 475 17.65 17.15 -19.80
CA ILE A 475 17.65 18.46 -20.45
C ILE A 475 18.12 18.33 -21.91
N ALA A 476 19.28 17.72 -22.14
CA ALA A 476 19.86 17.60 -23.48
C ALA A 476 19.01 16.76 -24.44
N ALA A 477 18.24 15.81 -23.92
CA ALA A 477 17.31 14.98 -24.69
C ALA A 477 16.02 15.73 -25.10
N GLY A 478 15.78 16.93 -24.56
CA GLY A 478 14.59 17.72 -24.85
C GLY A 478 13.33 17.24 -24.13
N ILE A 479 13.47 16.51 -23.01
CA ILE A 479 12.33 16.12 -22.17
C ILE A 479 11.78 17.36 -21.47
N SER A 480 10.45 17.55 -21.48
CA SER A 480 9.83 18.78 -20.95
C SER A 480 9.34 18.64 -19.50
N ARG A 481 9.07 17.42 -19.04
CA ARG A 481 8.48 17.16 -17.72
C ARG A 481 9.08 15.92 -17.07
N VAL A 482 9.35 15.99 -15.77
CA VAL A 482 9.80 14.89 -14.93
C VAL A 482 8.86 14.75 -13.73
N VAL A 483 8.32 13.55 -13.54
CA VAL A 483 7.49 13.19 -12.38
C VAL A 483 8.24 12.17 -11.53
N TYR A 484 8.48 12.47 -10.25
CA TYR A 484 9.29 11.61 -9.36
C TYR A 484 8.60 11.30 -8.03
N VAL A 485 8.87 10.13 -7.42
CA VAL A 485 8.30 9.78 -6.09
C VAL A 485 9.25 10.19 -4.96
N GLU A 486 10.50 9.76 -5.02
CA GLU A 486 11.47 9.96 -3.94
C GLU A 486 12.40 11.15 -4.22
N PRO A 487 12.43 12.25 -3.44
CA PRO A 487 13.44 13.26 -3.59
C PRO A 487 14.82 12.68 -3.26
N TYR A 488 15.84 13.22 -3.92
CA TYR A 488 17.22 12.78 -3.77
C TYR A 488 18.06 14.00 -3.35
N PRO A 489 18.19 14.29 -2.04
CA PRO A 489 18.75 15.57 -1.59
C PRO A 489 20.24 15.78 -1.84
N LYS A 490 20.95 14.69 -2.18
CA LYS A 490 22.33 14.78 -2.68
C LYS A 490 22.39 15.28 -4.13
N SER A 491 21.27 15.26 -4.85
CA SER A 491 21.22 15.74 -6.22
C SER A 491 21.55 17.23 -6.28
N LYS A 492 22.50 17.57 -7.15
CA LYS A 492 22.85 18.93 -7.52
C LYS A 492 22.12 19.40 -8.77
N ALA A 493 21.10 18.67 -9.23
CA ALA A 493 20.38 19.00 -10.45
C ALA A 493 19.81 20.43 -10.43
N LEU A 494 19.08 20.80 -9.38
CA LEU A 494 18.51 22.15 -9.24
C LEU A 494 19.58 23.23 -9.04
N ASP A 495 20.69 22.89 -8.38
CA ASP A 495 21.80 23.83 -8.15
C ASP A 495 22.56 24.11 -9.47
N PHE A 496 22.90 23.06 -10.22
CA PHE A 496 23.74 23.14 -11.43
C PHE A 496 22.97 23.53 -12.68
N HIS A 497 21.67 23.29 -12.72
CA HIS A 497 20.82 23.57 -13.87
C HIS A 497 19.62 24.45 -13.49
N SER A 498 19.83 25.41 -12.59
CA SER A 498 18.78 26.37 -12.19
C SER A 498 18.27 27.25 -13.34
N ASP A 499 19.06 27.37 -14.41
CA ASP A 499 18.72 28.03 -15.67
C ASP A 499 17.80 27.17 -16.56
N SER A 500 17.80 25.85 -16.38
CA SER A 500 17.13 24.88 -17.27
C SER A 500 16.07 24.02 -16.57
N ILE A 501 16.01 24.00 -15.24
CA ILE A 501 15.07 23.19 -14.45
C ILE A 501 14.24 24.10 -13.54
N GLU A 502 12.92 23.92 -13.57
CA GLU A 502 12.02 24.44 -12.55
C GLU A 502 11.51 23.30 -11.65
N LEU A 503 11.49 23.53 -10.33
CA LEU A 503 10.77 22.65 -9.40
C LEU A 503 9.35 23.20 -9.23
N LYS A 504 8.36 22.53 -9.80
CA LYS A 504 6.98 22.99 -9.82
C LYS A 504 6.11 22.22 -8.84
N THR A 505 5.25 22.94 -8.15
CA THR A 505 4.10 22.39 -7.45
C THR A 505 2.81 22.80 -8.15
N LYS A 506 1.73 22.04 -7.97
CA LYS A 506 0.40 22.40 -8.52
C LYS A 506 -0.18 23.71 -7.98
N LEU A 507 0.53 24.40 -7.07
CA LEU A 507 0.19 25.70 -6.49
C LEU A 507 0.84 26.88 -7.21
N ASP A 508 1.96 26.66 -7.90
CA ASP A 508 2.74 27.74 -8.49
C ASP A 508 2.00 28.35 -9.69
N SER A 509 2.10 29.67 -9.82
CA SER A 509 1.46 30.43 -10.90
C SER A 509 1.88 29.91 -12.27
N THR A 510 0.93 29.94 -13.21
CA THR A 510 1.05 29.43 -14.58
C THR A 510 1.86 30.36 -15.48
N GLU A 511 3.08 30.71 -15.10
CA GLU A 511 4.03 31.23 -16.09
C GLU A 511 4.57 30.02 -16.85
N GLN A 512 4.39 30.03 -18.18
CA GLN A 512 5.06 29.09 -19.05
C GLN A 512 6.53 29.47 -19.08
N THR A 513 7.38 28.55 -18.64
CA THR A 513 8.83 28.65 -18.76
C THR A 513 9.27 27.67 -19.85
N ASP A 514 10.39 27.97 -20.50
CA ASP A 514 11.06 27.04 -21.41
C ASP A 514 11.90 25.99 -20.65
N GLN A 515 11.78 25.95 -19.31
CA GLN A 515 12.54 25.06 -18.43
C GLN A 515 11.89 23.68 -18.35
N VAL A 516 12.69 22.66 -18.05
CA VAL A 516 12.20 21.31 -17.75
C VAL A 516 11.51 21.33 -16.38
N THR A 517 10.23 20.98 -16.35
CA THR A 517 9.46 20.92 -15.11
C THR A 517 9.74 19.64 -14.34
N PHE A 518 10.28 19.74 -13.13
CA PHE A 518 10.37 18.64 -12.18
C PHE A 518 9.24 18.78 -11.15
N GLU A 519 8.47 17.72 -10.95
CA GLU A 519 7.38 17.72 -9.97
C GLU A 519 7.22 16.39 -9.24
N PRO A 520 6.79 16.42 -7.96
CA PRO A 520 6.54 15.22 -7.19
C PRO A 520 5.27 14.51 -7.67
N PHE A 521 5.32 13.19 -7.68
CA PHE A 521 4.19 12.33 -7.98
C PHE A 521 3.02 12.57 -7.01
N THR A 522 1.81 12.54 -7.53
CA THR A 522 0.57 12.67 -6.77
C THR A 522 -0.43 11.65 -7.30
N GLY A 523 -1.02 10.85 -6.42
CA GLY A 523 -1.91 9.75 -6.80
C GLY A 523 -1.71 8.51 -5.94
N VAL A 524 -2.24 7.39 -6.43
CA VAL A 524 -2.04 6.06 -5.86
C VAL A 524 -0.61 5.60 -6.09
N GLY A 525 0.11 5.25 -5.01
CA GLY A 525 1.45 4.69 -5.06
C GLY A 525 1.49 3.30 -5.71
N ALA A 526 2.62 2.98 -6.34
CA ALA A 526 2.79 1.72 -7.09
C ALA A 526 2.51 0.47 -6.25
N ARG A 527 2.83 0.48 -4.95
CA ARG A 527 2.58 -0.64 -4.02
C ARG A 527 1.12 -1.08 -4.00
N ARG A 528 0.18 -0.15 -4.14
CA ARG A 528 -1.27 -0.40 -4.05
C ARG A 528 -1.99 -0.31 -5.38
N PHE A 529 -1.25 -0.16 -6.47
CA PHE A 529 -1.83 0.02 -7.80
C PHE A 529 -2.74 -1.15 -8.18
N LEU A 530 -2.24 -2.39 -8.06
CA LEU A 530 -3.03 -3.58 -8.38
C LEU A 530 -4.19 -3.80 -7.39
N ASP A 531 -4.02 -3.44 -6.11
CA ASP A 531 -5.08 -3.56 -5.11
C ASP A 531 -6.31 -2.72 -5.46
N PHE A 532 -6.10 -1.52 -5.98
CA PHE A 532 -7.19 -0.58 -6.27
C PHE A 532 -7.70 -0.62 -7.71
N PHE A 533 -6.85 -0.97 -8.68
CA PHE A 533 -7.22 -0.91 -10.10
C PHE A 533 -7.41 -2.27 -10.77
N SER A 534 -6.96 -3.37 -10.14
CA SER A 534 -7.25 -4.71 -10.64
C SER A 534 -8.63 -5.20 -10.19
N MET A 535 -9.26 -6.02 -11.04
CA MET A 535 -10.51 -6.69 -10.69
C MET A 535 -10.29 -7.84 -9.69
N ASN A 536 -9.17 -8.57 -9.82
CA ASN A 536 -8.90 -9.83 -9.12
C ASN A 536 -7.47 -10.00 -8.57
N LEU A 537 -6.46 -9.25 -9.07
CA LEU A 537 -5.04 -9.50 -8.78
C LEU A 537 -4.53 -8.80 -7.50
N GLY A 538 -5.42 -8.16 -6.74
CA GLY A 538 -5.08 -7.47 -5.50
C GLY A 538 -5.30 -8.36 -4.27
N ALA A 539 -4.84 -7.89 -3.12
CA ALA A 539 -5.14 -8.50 -1.81
C ALA A 539 -6.60 -8.30 -1.36
N GLY A 540 -7.37 -7.52 -2.11
CA GLY A 540 -8.75 -7.16 -1.82
C GLY A 540 -9.80 -8.05 -2.47
N ASN A 541 -11.06 -7.80 -2.11
CA ASN A 541 -12.23 -8.49 -2.65
C ASN A 541 -12.31 -8.40 -4.18
N LYS A 542 -13.11 -9.23 -4.86
CA LYS A 542 -13.32 -9.08 -6.31
C LYS A 542 -14.26 -7.90 -6.61
N LEU A 543 -13.91 -7.02 -7.55
CA LEU A 543 -14.86 -5.98 -8.00
C LEU A 543 -15.93 -6.60 -8.92
N LYS A 544 -17.18 -6.20 -8.72
CA LYS A 544 -18.28 -6.45 -9.66
C LYS A 544 -18.64 -5.13 -10.36
N ARG A 545 -18.51 -5.11 -11.69
CA ARG A 545 -18.81 -3.94 -12.55
C ARG A 545 -20.11 -4.05 -13.32
N LYS A 546 -20.63 -5.27 -13.48
CA LYS A 546 -21.85 -5.52 -14.25
C LYS A 546 -22.73 -6.58 -13.60
N ASN A 547 -24.02 -6.43 -13.78
CA ASN A 547 -25.02 -7.44 -13.46
C ASN A 547 -25.08 -8.51 -14.56
N LYS A 548 -25.82 -9.59 -14.29
CA LYS A 548 -25.93 -10.73 -15.22
C LYS A 548 -26.61 -10.34 -16.55
N ASP A 549 -27.44 -9.30 -16.52
CA ASP A 549 -28.12 -8.71 -17.68
C ASP A 549 -27.22 -7.75 -18.49
N GLY A 550 -25.99 -7.50 -18.05
CA GLY A 550 -25.05 -6.57 -18.69
C GLY A 550 -25.17 -5.11 -18.25
N SER A 551 -26.13 -4.76 -17.39
CA SER A 551 -26.22 -3.42 -16.80
C SER A 551 -25.06 -3.15 -15.85
N THR A 552 -24.69 -1.87 -15.69
CA THR A 552 -23.67 -1.45 -14.72
C THR A 552 -24.16 -1.68 -13.30
N VAL A 553 -23.24 -2.04 -12.40
CA VAL A 553 -23.53 -2.06 -10.96
C VAL A 553 -23.56 -0.63 -10.45
N ASP A 554 -24.65 -0.25 -9.80
CA ASP A 554 -24.71 1.02 -9.07
C ASP A 554 -23.92 0.89 -7.77
N TRP A 555 -22.99 1.81 -7.56
CA TRP A 555 -22.22 1.89 -6.33
C TRP A 555 -22.88 2.89 -5.40
N ASP A 556 -23.28 2.44 -4.21
CA ASP A 556 -23.79 3.29 -3.15
C ASP A 556 -22.75 3.41 -2.04
N LYS A 557 -22.42 4.66 -1.71
CA LYS A 557 -21.53 5.03 -0.63
C LYS A 557 -21.96 4.44 0.72
N ASN A 558 -23.26 4.36 0.99
CA ASN A 558 -23.77 3.94 2.30
C ASN A 558 -23.56 2.44 2.55
N ASN A 559 -23.52 1.65 1.47
CA ASN A 559 -23.36 0.19 1.52
C ASN A 559 -21.99 -0.26 0.99
N ALA A 560 -21.06 0.68 0.81
CA ALA A 560 -19.77 0.38 0.21
C ALA A 560 -18.88 -0.41 1.19
N THR A 561 -18.25 -1.47 0.67
CA THR A 561 -17.32 -2.32 1.42
C THR A 561 -15.88 -1.90 1.16
N ILE A 562 -15.02 -2.06 2.18
CA ILE A 562 -13.59 -1.78 2.03
C ILE A 562 -12.98 -2.81 1.07
N ARG A 563 -12.15 -2.31 0.16
CA ARG A 563 -11.43 -3.05 -0.86
C ARG A 563 -10.56 -4.12 -0.24
N VAL A 564 -9.74 -3.70 0.71
CA VAL A 564 -8.81 -4.56 1.46
C VAL A 564 -9.19 -4.46 2.94
N ALA A 565 -10.07 -5.37 3.36
CA ALA A 565 -10.65 -5.35 4.70
C ALA A 565 -9.63 -5.80 5.76
N LEU A 566 -9.65 -5.12 6.91
CA LEU A 566 -8.88 -5.47 8.08
C LEU A 566 -9.71 -6.42 8.95
N LEU A 567 -9.35 -7.70 8.96
CA LEU A 567 -10.09 -8.72 9.70
C LEU A 567 -9.62 -8.75 11.17
N PRO A 568 -10.51 -8.65 12.18
CA PRO A 568 -10.15 -8.70 13.60
C PRO A 568 -9.21 -9.85 13.98
N LYS A 569 -9.44 -11.04 13.41
CA LYS A 569 -8.60 -12.24 13.63
C LYS A 569 -7.17 -12.13 13.09
N SER A 570 -6.87 -11.17 12.23
CA SER A 570 -5.54 -11.03 11.61
C SER A 570 -4.61 -10.07 12.34
N TYR A 571 -5.13 -9.19 13.21
CA TYR A 571 -4.31 -8.10 13.78
C TYR A 571 -4.49 -7.87 15.28
N LEU A 572 -5.63 -8.20 15.90
CA LEU A 572 -5.88 -7.82 17.30
C LEU A 572 -4.86 -8.42 18.27
N ASP A 573 -4.48 -9.68 18.08
CA ASP A 573 -3.45 -10.33 18.92
C ASP A 573 -2.06 -9.73 18.67
N VAL A 574 -1.75 -9.38 17.41
CA VAL A 574 -0.47 -8.73 17.04
C VAL A 574 -0.40 -7.34 17.65
N GLU A 575 -1.51 -6.61 17.65
CA GLU A 575 -1.64 -5.29 18.27
C GLU A 575 -1.54 -5.36 19.80
N ASP A 576 -2.15 -6.37 20.44
CA ASP A 576 -2.00 -6.60 21.88
C ASP A 576 -0.52 -6.84 22.25
N ASN A 577 0.18 -7.66 21.47
CA ASN A 577 1.61 -7.87 21.64
C ASN A 577 2.41 -6.58 21.38
N ALA A 578 2.02 -5.78 20.39
CA ALA A 578 2.63 -4.49 20.12
C ALA A 578 2.48 -3.52 21.31
N SER A 579 1.31 -3.49 21.94
CA SER A 579 1.06 -2.72 23.17
C SER A 579 2.01 -3.13 24.31
N LYS A 580 2.18 -4.43 24.53
CA LYS A 580 3.10 -4.95 25.56
C LYS A 580 4.56 -4.61 25.28
N VAL A 581 4.98 -4.60 24.01
CA VAL A 581 6.33 -4.18 23.61
C VAL A 581 6.58 -2.71 23.98
N PHE A 582 5.60 -1.83 23.80
CA PHE A 582 5.72 -0.45 24.24
C PHE A 582 5.86 -0.37 25.77
N GLU A 583 4.95 -0.97 26.52
CA GLU A 583 4.91 -0.93 27.98
C GLU A 583 6.15 -1.54 28.66
N SER A 584 6.75 -2.56 28.06
CA SER A 584 7.96 -3.17 28.61
C SER A 584 9.23 -2.33 28.40
N LYS A 585 9.18 -1.34 27.50
CA LYS A 585 10.33 -0.54 27.07
C LYS A 585 10.25 0.93 27.49
N THR A 586 9.08 1.42 27.87
CA THR A 586 8.82 2.81 28.28
C THR A 586 8.24 2.83 29.68
#